data_AF-A0A498JSF2-F1
#
_entry.id   AF-A0A498JSF2-F1
#
_cell.length_a   1.000
_cell.length_b   1.000
_cell.length_c   1.000
_cell.angle_alpha   90.00
_cell.angle_beta   90.00
_cell.angle_gamma   90.00
#
_symmetry.space_group_name_H-M   'P 1'
#
loop_
_entity.id
_entity.type
_entity.pdbx_description
1 polymer ?
#
loop_
_entity_poly.entity_id
_entity_poly.type
_entity_poly.pdbx_seq_one_letter_code
_entity_poly.pdbx_strand_id
1 'polypeptide(L)'
;MGKRKSTATKPAARKRFAEKLATVFCCPFCNHSSSVECRIDMKNMIGEAICCVCLESFSTTVTALTEPIDIYSEWIDECEKVNRTLNDE
;
A
#
# COMPACT_ATOMS: atom_id res chain seq x y z
N MET A 1 -48.93 20.27 10.39
CA MET A 1 -47.61 20.31 11.07
C MET A 1 -47.30 18.88 11.50
N GLY A 2 -46.43 18.14 10.81
CA GLY A 2 -44.99 18.04 11.10
C GLY A 2 -44.71 16.63 11.66
N LYS A 3 -43.69 15.86 11.31
CA LYS A 3 -42.42 16.09 10.62
C LYS A 3 -42.01 14.76 9.94
N ARG A 4 -41.61 14.80 8.67
CA ARG A 4 -40.88 13.70 8.02
C ARG A 4 -39.39 13.84 8.32
N LYS A 5 -38.75 12.79 8.85
CA LYS A 5 -37.30 12.46 8.76
C LYS A 5 -37.10 11.20 9.60
N SER A 6 -36.54 10.11 9.10
CA SER A 6 -35.16 10.01 8.67
C SER A 6 -35.03 8.80 7.75
N THR A 7 -34.58 9.02 6.51
CA THR A 7 -34.00 7.97 5.67
C THR A 7 -32.73 7.50 6.37
N ALA A 8 -32.79 6.32 6.99
CA ALA A 8 -31.62 5.65 7.53
C ALA A 8 -30.64 5.37 6.38
N THR A 9 -29.66 6.25 6.22
CA THR A 9 -28.52 6.06 5.33
C THR A 9 -27.80 4.80 5.80
N LYS A 10 -27.96 3.70 5.06
CA LYS A 10 -27.25 2.45 5.30
C LYS A 10 -25.75 2.80 5.39
N PRO A 11 -25.04 2.42 6.46
CA PRO A 11 -23.60 2.62 6.50
C PRO A 11 -23.01 1.84 5.31
N ALA A 12 -22.30 2.57 4.44
CA ALA A 12 -21.60 1.97 3.32
C ALA A 12 -20.78 0.79 3.87
N ALA A 13 -21.11 -0.42 3.41
CA ALA A 13 -20.40 -1.62 3.79
C ALA A 13 -18.91 -1.33 3.58
N ARG A 14 -18.15 -1.21 4.68
CA ARG A 14 -16.69 -1.16 4.63
C ARG A 14 -16.31 -2.39 3.84
N LYS A 15 -15.85 -2.19 2.60
CA LYS A 15 -15.34 -3.26 1.76
C LYS A 15 -14.41 -4.06 2.66
N ARG A 16 -14.74 -5.35 2.85
CA ARG A 16 -13.86 -6.29 3.53
C ARG A 16 -12.52 -6.11 2.83
N PHE A 17 -11.57 -5.50 3.55
CA PHE A 17 -10.19 -5.49 3.15
C PHE A 17 -9.88 -6.95 2.85
N ALA A 18 -9.56 -7.22 1.59
CA ALA A 18 -9.15 -8.53 1.14
C ALA A 18 -8.20 -9.06 2.21
N GLU A 19 -8.54 -10.22 2.74
CA GLU A 19 -7.78 -10.96 3.74
C GLU A 19 -6.31 -10.79 3.36
N LYS A 20 -5.56 -10.00 4.13
CA LYS A 20 -4.17 -9.70 3.83
C LYS A 20 -3.49 -11.06 3.79
N LEU A 21 -3.15 -11.57 2.61
CA LEU A 21 -2.12 -12.57 2.52
C LEU A 21 -0.95 -12.00 3.31
N ALA A 22 -0.49 -12.75 4.30
CA ALA A 22 0.65 -12.35 5.11
C ALA A 22 1.89 -12.37 4.21
N THR A 23 2.06 -11.31 3.43
CA THR A 23 3.25 -11.12 2.61
C THR A 23 4.31 -10.54 3.53
N VAL A 24 5.14 -11.44 4.03
CA VAL A 24 6.12 -11.19 5.08
C VAL A 24 7.30 -10.42 4.48
N PHE A 25 7.18 -9.10 4.36
CA PHE A 25 8.21 -8.26 3.74
C PHE A 25 9.04 -7.50 4.79
N CYS A 26 10.32 -7.30 4.50
CA CYS A 26 11.25 -6.55 5.34
C CYS A 26 11.32 -5.10 4.88
N CYS A 27 11.34 -4.14 5.80
CA CYS A 27 11.54 -2.74 5.38
C CYS A 27 13.02 -2.48 5.03
N PRO A 28 13.34 -1.86 3.87
CA PRO A 28 14.71 -1.55 3.49
C PRO A 28 15.35 -0.44 4.35
N PHE A 29 14.57 0.28 5.14
CA PHE A 29 15.03 1.40 5.97
C PHE A 29 15.28 1.01 7.42
N CYS A 30 14.30 0.34 8.06
CA CYS A 30 14.38 0.00 9.48
C CYS A 30 14.70 -1.48 9.76
N ASN A 31 14.87 -2.30 8.72
CA ASN A 31 15.25 -3.71 8.82
C ASN A 31 14.32 -4.62 9.65
N HIS A 32 13.15 -4.13 10.08
CA HIS A 32 12.17 -4.96 10.78
C HIS A 32 11.50 -5.94 9.81
N SER A 33 11.56 -7.22 10.14
CA SER A 33 10.84 -8.28 9.43
C SER A 33 9.34 -8.13 9.57
N SER A 34 8.58 -8.45 8.51
CA SER A 34 7.11 -8.44 8.52
C SER A 34 6.50 -7.06 8.81
N SER A 35 7.23 -5.98 8.49
CA SER A 35 6.82 -4.61 8.83
C SER A 35 6.14 -3.87 7.67
N VAL A 36 6.24 -4.38 6.44
CA VAL A 36 5.71 -3.72 5.25
C VAL A 36 4.33 -4.26 4.90
N GLU A 37 3.37 -3.36 4.78
CA GLU A 37 2.01 -3.60 4.31
C GLU A 37 1.86 -3.08 2.87
N CYS A 38 1.44 -3.96 1.96
CA CYS A 38 1.13 -3.59 0.58
C CYS A 38 -0.38 -3.44 0.38
N ARG A 39 -0.78 -2.41 -0.35
CA ARG A 39 -2.17 -2.10 -0.71
C ARG A 39 -2.26 -1.88 -2.22
N ILE A 40 -3.33 -2.38 -2.81
CA ILE A 40 -3.58 -2.25 -4.25
C ILE A 40 -4.95 -1.61 -4.43
N ASP A 41 -4.96 -0.41 -5.01
CA ASP A 41 -6.16 0.29 -5.42
C ASP A 41 -6.30 0.26 -6.95
N MET A 42 -6.95 -0.79 -7.44
CA MET A 42 -7.23 -0.95 -8.87
C MET A 42 -8.16 0.12 -9.45
N LYS A 43 -8.86 0.92 -8.63
CA LYS A 43 -9.69 2.02 -9.17
C LYS A 43 -8.83 3.17 -9.67
N ASN A 44 -7.77 3.46 -8.93
CA ASN A 44 -6.83 4.52 -9.23
C ASN A 44 -5.58 3.99 -9.94
N MET A 45 -5.47 2.66 -10.09
CA MET A 45 -4.29 1.98 -10.64
C MET A 45 -3.03 2.34 -9.84
N ILE A 46 -3.17 2.43 -8.51
CA ILE A 46 -2.09 2.75 -7.57
C ILE A 46 -1.87 1.56 -6.62
N GLY A 47 -0.61 1.18 -6.49
CA GLY A 47 -0.10 0.25 -5.47
C GLY A 47 0.73 1.03 -4.46
N GLU A 48 0.60 0.69 -3.19
CA GLU A 48 1.27 1.38 -2.10
C GLU A 48 1.90 0.35 -1.16
N ALA A 49 3.17 0.53 -0.79
CA ALA A 49 3.85 -0.22 0.25
C ALA A 49 4.19 0.72 1.40
N ILE A 50 3.82 0.36 2.63
CA ILE A 50 4.02 1.21 3.82
C ILE A 50 4.67 0.36 4.90
N CYS A 51 5.76 0.85 5.51
CA CYS A 51 6.30 0.24 6.72
C CYS A 51 5.50 0.70 7.96
N CYS A 52 4.91 -0.22 8.72
CA CYS A 52 4.21 0.10 9.96
C CYS A 52 5.12 0.49 11.13
N VAL A 53 6.45 0.37 10.98
CA VAL A 53 7.42 0.70 12.04
C VAL A 53 8.02 2.08 11.82
N CYS A 54 8.66 2.33 10.67
CA CYS A 54 9.26 3.63 10.37
C CYS A 54 8.38 4.57 9.55
N LEU A 55 7.18 4.11 9.13
CA LEU A 55 6.19 4.89 8.38
C LEU A 55 6.63 5.34 6.98
N GLU A 56 7.76 4.84 6.49
CA GLU A 56 8.18 5.09 5.12
C GLU A 56 7.22 4.42 4.13
N SER A 57 6.94 5.10 3.02
CA SER A 57 5.93 4.68 2.05
C SER A 57 6.42 4.83 0.62
N PHE A 58 6.05 3.89 -0.22
CA PHE A 58 6.30 3.90 -1.66
C PHE A 58 5.01 3.68 -2.41
N SER A 59 4.81 4.40 -3.50
CA SER A 59 3.66 4.27 -4.38
C SER A 59 4.10 4.06 -5.82
N THR A 60 3.48 3.10 -6.49
CA THR A 60 3.71 2.80 -7.91
C THR A 60 2.39 2.64 -8.66
N THR A 61 2.45 2.68 -9.98
CA THR A 61 1.33 2.35 -10.84
C THR A 61 1.18 0.84 -10.95
N VAL A 62 -0.06 0.33 -10.84
CA VAL A 62 -0.33 -1.10 -10.88
C VAL A 62 -1.24 -1.48 -12.05
N THR A 63 -1.19 -2.74 -12.43
CA THR A 63 -2.04 -3.35 -13.46
C THR A 63 -2.91 -4.44 -12.85
N ALA A 64 -3.85 -4.99 -13.62
CA ALA A 64 -4.72 -6.08 -13.18
C ALA A 64 -3.96 -7.36 -12.77
N LEU A 65 -2.72 -7.53 -13.21
CA LEU A 65 -1.86 -8.68 -12.89
C LEU A 65 -0.88 -8.39 -11.76
N THR A 66 -0.86 -7.17 -11.23
CA THR A 66 0.09 -6.77 -10.20
C THR A 66 -0.25 -7.42 -8.86
N GLU A 67 0.75 -8.06 -8.29
CA GLU A 67 0.72 -8.69 -6.97
C GLU A 67 1.48 -7.82 -5.95
N PRO A 68 1.21 -7.98 -4.63
CA PRO A 68 1.94 -7.26 -3.58
C PRO A 68 3.48 -7.38 -3.66
N ILE A 69 3.98 -8.53 -4.13
CA ILE A 69 5.42 -8.78 -4.30
C ILE A 69 6.03 -7.88 -5.38
N ASP A 70 5.29 -7.56 -6.44
CA ASP A 70 5.78 -6.68 -7.52
C ASP A 70 6.01 -5.28 -6.97
N ILE A 71 5.06 -4.75 -6.20
CA ILE A 71 5.14 -3.42 -5.58
C ILE A 71 6.33 -3.35 -4.62
N TYR A 72 6.52 -4.40 -3.81
CA TYR A 72 7.66 -4.46 -2.91
C TYR A 72 9.00 -4.53 -3.67
N SER A 73 9.07 -5.31 -4.75
CA SER A 73 10.29 -5.45 -5.55
C SER A 73 10.67 -4.12 -6.22
N GLU A 74 9.68 -3.42 -6.78
CA GLU A 74 9.88 -2.10 -7.37
C GLU A 74 10.33 -1.06 -6.34
N TRP A 75 9.83 -1.14 -5.10
CA TRP A 75 10.31 -0.30 -4.01
C TRP A 75 11.80 -0.52 -3.73
N ILE A 76 12.25 -1.78 -3.69
CA ILE A 76 13.67 -2.11 -3.50
C ILE A 76 14.51 -1.59 -4.65
N ASP A 77 14.08 -1.80 -5.89
CA ASP A 77 14.79 -1.34 -7.09
C ASP A 77 14.95 0.18 -7.11
N GLU A 78 13.90 0.95 -6.77
CA GLU A 78 13.98 2.41 -6.68
C GLU A 78 14.88 2.87 -5.52
N CYS A 79 14.87 2.19 -4.37
CA CYS A 79 15.84 2.45 -3.30
C CYS A 79 17.29 2.24 -3.77
N GLU A 80 17.57 1.14 -4.47
CA GLU A 80 18.91 0.87 -5.02
C GLU A 80 19.34 1.91 -6.06
N LYS A 81 18.42 2.30 -6.95
CA LYS A 81 18.66 3.30 -7.99
C LYS A 81 19.03 4.66 -7.40
N VAL A 82 18.28 5.13 -6.40
CA VAL A 82 18.60 6.38 -5.68
C VAL A 82 19.98 6.27 -5.03
N ASN A 83 20.28 5.14 -4.39
CA ASN A 83 21.58 4.91 -3.77
C ASN A 83 22.74 4.88 -4.79
N ARG A 84 22.52 4.37 -6.00
CA ARG A 84 23.53 4.43 -7.07
C ARG A 84 23.75 5.88 -7.52
N THR A 85 22.67 6.63 -7.77
CA THR A 85 22.80 8.04 -8.21
C THR A 85 23.55 8.92 -7.21
N LEU A 86 23.43 8.64 -5.90
CA LEU A 86 24.16 9.39 -4.86
C LEU A 86 25.65 9.04 -4.76
N ASN A 87 26.07 7.87 -5.26
CA ASN A 87 27.47 7.42 -5.17
C ASN A 87 28.30 7.76 -6.42
N ASP A 88 27.65 8.19 -7.50
CA ASP A 88 28.29 8.61 -8.76
C ASP A 88 28.45 10.15 -8.87
N GLU A 89 28.09 10.91 -7.82
CA GLU A 89 28.39 12.35 -7.64
C GLU A 89 29.63 12.61 -6.77
#